data_AF-A0A2V3HZ05-F1
#
_entry.id   AF-A0A2V3HZ05-F1
#
_cell.length_a   1.000
_cell.length_b   1.000
_cell.length_c   1.000
_cell.angle_alpha   90.00
_cell.angle_beta   90.00
_cell.angle_gamma   90.00
#
_symmetry.space_group_name_H-M   'P 1'
#
loop_
_entity.id
_entity.type
_entity.pdbx_description
1 polymer ?
#
loop_
_entity_poly.entity_id
_entity_poly.type
_entity_poly.pdbx_seq_one_letter_code
_entity_poly.pdbx_strand_id
1 'polypeptide(L)'
;SPSSIELEEPTTVFLTVRLVDPDGTTNMVGGELRAGGVSQSLEFRDDGMEGDLFAGDDIWSYRSVWTLTGSSARIEVWAMDGDMVSPGLIEVIPIESPEDTGLFDWLLGTGLPFLIVALTIAIMAGIAYTSTRRRQMSKDLEMIESWSGFDPRELDDEFDQP
;
A
#
# COMPACT_ATOMS: atom_id res chain seq x y z
N SER A 1 -5.62 -19.77 -15.82
CA SER A 1 -6.11 -18.75 -14.88
C SER A 1 -5.11 -17.60 -14.84
N PRO A 2 -5.54 -16.32 -14.92
CA PRO A 2 -4.67 -15.21 -14.54
C PRO A 2 -4.35 -15.31 -13.04
N SER A 3 -3.11 -15.01 -12.66
CA SER A 3 -2.60 -15.20 -11.28
C SER A 3 -2.95 -14.05 -10.31
N SER A 4 -3.27 -12.86 -10.82
CA SER A 4 -3.73 -11.71 -10.05
C SER A 4 -4.48 -10.73 -10.97
N ILE A 5 -5.32 -9.88 -10.38
CA ILE A 5 -6.02 -8.78 -11.05
C ILE A 5 -5.71 -7.49 -10.29
N GLU A 6 -5.35 -6.43 -11.00
CA GLU A 6 -5.08 -5.11 -10.43
C GLU A 6 -6.38 -4.42 -9.99
N LEU A 7 -6.37 -3.82 -8.80
CA LEU A 7 -7.52 -3.13 -8.22
C LEU A 7 -7.94 -1.91 -9.05
N GLU A 8 -9.25 -1.74 -9.28
CA GLU A 8 -9.84 -0.56 -9.96
C GLU A 8 -9.38 -0.32 -11.42
N GLU A 9 -8.56 -1.22 -11.98
CA GLU A 9 -8.16 -1.16 -13.39
C GLU A 9 -9.02 -2.08 -14.27
N PRO A 10 -9.37 -1.65 -15.50
CA PRO A 10 -10.10 -2.48 -16.44
C PRO A 10 -9.24 -3.64 -16.93
N THR A 11 -9.44 -4.81 -16.34
CA THR A 11 -8.70 -6.03 -16.68
C THR A 11 -9.53 -6.90 -17.62
N THR A 12 -8.96 -7.27 -18.77
CA THR A 12 -9.60 -8.25 -19.67
C THR A 12 -9.40 -9.65 -19.11
N VAL A 13 -10.50 -10.32 -18.80
CA VAL A 13 -10.48 -11.69 -18.29
C VAL A 13 -11.07 -12.64 -19.32
N PHE A 14 -10.42 -13.79 -19.45
CA PHE A 14 -10.86 -14.89 -20.28
C PHE A 14 -11.00 -16.14 -19.41
N LEU A 15 -12.21 -16.69 -19.35
CA LEU A 15 -12.52 -17.90 -18.62
C LEU A 15 -12.93 -18.99 -19.59
N THR A 16 -12.49 -20.21 -19.30
CA THR A 16 -12.83 -21.40 -20.07
C THR A 16 -13.24 -22.49 -19.11
N VAL A 17 -14.35 -23.15 -19.40
CA VAL A 17 -14.92 -24.20 -18.56
C VAL A 17 -15.07 -25.42 -19.44
N ARG A 18 -14.45 -26.52 -19.03
CA ARG A 18 -14.63 -27.79 -19.71
C ARG A 18 -15.80 -28.52 -19.07
N LEU A 19 -16.88 -28.68 -19.83
CA LEU A 19 -18.01 -29.47 -19.41
C LEU A 19 -17.75 -30.96 -19.70
N VAL A 20 -18.25 -31.82 -18.82
CA VAL A 20 -18.30 -33.27 -19.09
C VAL A 20 -19.76 -33.65 -19.02
N ASP A 21 -20.39 -33.69 -20.18
CA ASP A 21 -21.80 -34.03 -20.35
C ASP A 21 -21.91 -35.36 -21.14
N PRO A 22 -22.20 -36.49 -20.48
CA PRO A 22 -22.29 -37.79 -21.13
C PRO A 22 -23.51 -37.98 -22.05
N ASP A 23 -24.62 -37.28 -21.78
CA ASP A 23 -25.87 -37.37 -22.55
C ASP A 23 -26.09 -36.19 -23.50
N GLY A 24 -25.29 -35.13 -23.40
CA GLY A 24 -25.23 -34.02 -24.35
C GLY A 24 -26.50 -33.15 -24.31
N THR A 25 -27.20 -33.16 -23.20
CA THR A 25 -28.46 -32.44 -22.99
C THR A 25 -28.29 -31.09 -22.31
N THR A 26 -27.09 -30.78 -21.80
CA THR A 26 -26.79 -29.50 -21.17
C THR A 26 -26.96 -28.36 -22.16
N ASN A 27 -27.81 -27.39 -21.78
CA ASN A 27 -28.17 -26.29 -22.68
C ASN A 27 -27.56 -24.95 -22.25
N MET A 28 -27.01 -24.85 -21.04
CA MET A 28 -26.49 -23.59 -20.51
C MET A 28 -25.41 -23.81 -19.45
N VAL A 29 -24.31 -23.06 -19.57
CA VAL A 29 -23.30 -22.93 -18.52
C VAL A 29 -23.33 -21.50 -18.00
N GLY A 30 -23.68 -21.36 -16.72
CA GLY A 30 -23.78 -20.08 -16.03
C GLY A 30 -22.68 -19.93 -14.98
N GLY A 31 -22.48 -18.69 -14.54
CA GLY A 31 -21.65 -18.42 -13.39
C GLY A 31 -22.02 -17.13 -12.68
N GLU A 32 -21.44 -16.93 -11.51
CA GLU A 32 -21.57 -15.73 -10.71
C GLU A 32 -20.19 -15.26 -10.27
N LEU A 33 -19.88 -13.99 -10.54
CA LEU A 33 -18.73 -13.29 -10.03
C LEU A 33 -19.17 -12.42 -8.86
N ARG A 34 -18.53 -12.59 -7.70
CA ARG A 34 -18.70 -11.75 -6.52
C ARG A 34 -17.39 -11.10 -6.13
N ALA A 35 -17.34 -9.76 -6.17
CA ALA A 35 -16.19 -8.97 -5.77
C ALA A 35 -16.67 -7.64 -5.15
N GLY A 36 -16.03 -7.17 -4.07
CA GLY A 36 -16.32 -5.85 -3.49
C GLY A 36 -17.77 -5.60 -3.04
N GLY A 37 -18.56 -6.67 -2.83
CA GLY A 37 -20.00 -6.57 -2.53
C GLY A 37 -20.91 -6.45 -3.75
N VAL A 38 -20.36 -6.47 -4.96
CA VAL A 38 -21.09 -6.53 -6.22
C VAL A 38 -21.15 -7.98 -6.71
N SER A 39 -22.31 -8.38 -7.23
CA SER A 39 -22.52 -9.66 -7.92
C SER A 39 -22.81 -9.40 -9.39
N GLN A 40 -22.16 -10.18 -10.26
CA GLN A 40 -22.37 -10.14 -11.71
C GLN A 40 -22.59 -11.56 -12.24
N SER A 41 -23.63 -11.73 -13.05
CA SER A 41 -23.91 -12.99 -13.75
C SER A 41 -22.95 -13.16 -14.93
N LEU A 42 -22.42 -14.37 -15.09
CA LEU A 42 -21.58 -14.79 -16.20
C LEU A 42 -22.36 -15.79 -17.05
N GLU A 43 -22.31 -15.65 -18.37
CA GLU A 43 -22.97 -16.55 -19.31
C GLU A 43 -21.90 -17.04 -20.28
N PHE A 44 -21.57 -18.33 -20.21
CA PHE A 44 -20.54 -18.90 -21.07
C PHE A 44 -21.18 -19.36 -22.39
N ARG A 45 -20.39 -19.42 -23.46
CA ARG A 45 -20.83 -19.87 -24.79
C ARG A 45 -19.82 -20.83 -25.42
N ASP A 46 -20.34 -21.79 -26.19
CA ASP A 46 -19.61 -22.78 -26.99
C ASP A 46 -20.12 -22.70 -28.46
N ASP A 47 -20.05 -21.49 -29.03
CA ASP A 47 -20.61 -21.14 -30.34
C ASP A 47 -19.55 -20.77 -31.39
N GLY A 48 -18.27 -20.89 -31.05
CA GLY A 48 -17.13 -20.48 -31.87
C GLY A 48 -17.02 -18.96 -32.03
N MET A 49 -17.67 -18.18 -31.17
CA MET A 49 -17.68 -16.71 -31.20
C MET A 49 -17.24 -16.11 -29.86
N GLU A 50 -17.01 -14.79 -29.84
CA GLU A 50 -16.70 -14.00 -28.62
C GLU A 50 -15.53 -14.50 -27.75
N GLY A 51 -14.61 -15.27 -28.33
CA GLY A 51 -13.42 -15.79 -27.66
C GLY A 51 -13.39 -17.31 -27.53
N ASP A 52 -14.47 -17.99 -27.90
CA ASP A 52 -14.48 -19.42 -28.16
C ASP A 52 -13.76 -19.75 -29.48
N LEU A 53 -12.96 -20.83 -29.47
CA LEU A 53 -12.14 -21.23 -30.62
C LEU A 53 -12.86 -22.22 -31.53
N PHE A 54 -13.70 -23.10 -30.97
CA PHE A 54 -14.37 -24.15 -31.72
C PHE A 54 -15.77 -24.40 -31.16
N ALA A 55 -16.80 -24.17 -31.97
CA ALA A 55 -18.17 -24.45 -31.56
C ALA A 55 -18.41 -25.96 -31.34
N GLY A 56 -19.05 -26.30 -30.22
CA GLY A 56 -19.46 -27.66 -29.86
C GLY A 56 -18.30 -28.56 -29.48
N ASP A 57 -17.24 -28.03 -28.87
CA ASP A 57 -16.08 -28.79 -28.40
C ASP A 57 -16.12 -29.09 -26.88
N ASP A 58 -17.26 -28.79 -26.23
CA ASP A 58 -17.51 -28.90 -24.79
C ASP A 58 -16.67 -27.92 -23.94
N ILE A 59 -16.02 -26.93 -24.57
CA ILE A 59 -15.25 -25.88 -23.91
C ILE A 59 -16.00 -24.56 -23.99
N TRP A 60 -16.70 -24.26 -22.90
CA TRP A 60 -17.49 -23.06 -22.77
C TRP A 60 -16.61 -21.88 -22.40
N SER A 61 -16.63 -20.82 -23.22
CA SER A 61 -15.77 -19.64 -23.09
C SER A 61 -16.56 -18.41 -22.65
N TYR A 62 -15.93 -17.56 -21.84
CA TYR A 62 -16.45 -16.24 -21.47
C TYR A 62 -15.33 -15.21 -21.50
N ARG A 63 -15.60 -14.07 -22.13
CA ARG A 63 -14.68 -12.92 -22.20
C ARG A 63 -15.39 -11.66 -21.76
N SER A 64 -14.80 -10.95 -20.82
CA SER A 64 -15.31 -9.65 -20.39
C SER A 64 -14.20 -8.78 -19.81
N VAL A 65 -14.49 -7.49 -19.72
CA VAL A 65 -13.63 -6.53 -19.02
C VAL A 65 -14.21 -6.31 -17.64
N TRP A 66 -13.41 -6.56 -16.62
CA TRP A 66 -13.80 -6.41 -15.23
C TRP A 66 -13.08 -5.22 -14.60
N THR A 67 -13.81 -4.49 -13.78
CA THR A 67 -13.25 -3.46 -12.89
C THR A 67 -13.65 -3.86 -11.47
N LEU A 68 -12.73 -4.52 -10.78
CA LEU A 68 -13.01 -5.14 -9.48
C LEU A 68 -12.52 -4.27 -8.33
N THR A 69 -13.28 -4.30 -7.24
CA THR A 69 -12.93 -3.65 -5.98
C THR A 69 -12.91 -4.68 -4.84
N GLY A 70 -12.18 -4.39 -3.76
CA GLY A 70 -12.01 -5.29 -2.62
C GLY A 70 -10.74 -6.13 -2.70
N SER A 71 -10.62 -7.15 -1.84
CA SER A 71 -9.39 -7.94 -1.68
C SER A 71 -9.37 -9.26 -2.46
N SER A 72 -10.54 -9.76 -2.85
CA SER A 72 -10.66 -11.02 -3.58
C SER A 72 -11.93 -11.03 -4.42
N ALA A 73 -11.83 -11.73 -5.54
CA ALA A 73 -12.93 -12.04 -6.42
C ALA A 73 -13.25 -13.52 -6.29
N ARG A 74 -14.52 -13.87 -6.06
CA ARG A 74 -15.01 -15.25 -6.09
C ARG A 74 -15.80 -15.46 -7.35
N ILE A 75 -15.45 -16.49 -8.09
CA ILE A 75 -16.18 -16.94 -9.27
C ILE A 75 -16.76 -18.30 -8.95
N GLU A 76 -18.06 -18.48 -9.19
CA GLU A 76 -18.75 -19.75 -9.10
C GLU A 76 -19.32 -20.08 -10.48
N VAL A 77 -19.11 -21.30 -10.97
CA VAL A 77 -19.59 -21.73 -12.29
C VAL A 77 -20.38 -23.03 -12.15
N TRP A 78 -21.51 -23.13 -12.84
CA TRP A 78 -22.35 -24.32 -12.84
C TRP A 78 -22.97 -24.55 -14.22
N ALA A 79 -23.28 -25.81 -14.51
CA ALA A 79 -24.02 -26.22 -15.69
C ALA A 79 -25.49 -26.47 -15.34
N MET A 80 -26.39 -26.20 -16.29
CA MET A 80 -27.81 -26.48 -16.19
C MET A 80 -28.24 -27.44 -17.30
N ASP A 81 -28.80 -28.57 -16.90
CA ASP A 81 -29.43 -29.55 -17.78
C ASP A 81 -30.89 -29.78 -17.38
N GLY A 82 -31.81 -29.10 -18.08
CA GLY A 82 -33.24 -29.09 -17.75
C GLY A 82 -33.49 -28.59 -16.32
N ASP A 83 -33.98 -29.48 -15.46
CA ASP A 83 -34.23 -29.18 -14.04
C ASP A 83 -33.03 -29.52 -13.12
N MET A 84 -31.94 -30.07 -13.66
CA MET A 84 -30.73 -30.39 -12.91
C MET A 84 -29.68 -29.30 -13.02
N VAL A 85 -28.98 -29.04 -11.91
CA VAL A 85 -27.86 -28.10 -11.84
C VAL A 85 -26.64 -28.84 -11.31
N SER A 86 -25.49 -28.68 -11.96
CA SER A 86 -24.24 -29.27 -11.49
C SER A 86 -23.78 -28.64 -10.17
N PRO A 87 -22.95 -29.33 -9.38
CA PRO A 87 -22.21 -28.66 -8.30
C PRO A 87 -21.45 -27.45 -8.85
N GLY A 88 -21.48 -26.34 -8.13
CA GLY A 88 -20.74 -25.12 -8.48
C GLY A 88 -19.24 -25.32 -8.32
N LEU A 89 -18.47 -25.03 -9.35
CA LEU A 89 -17.02 -24.92 -9.29
C LEU A 89 -16.64 -23.50 -8.83
N ILE A 90 -15.93 -23.41 -7.70
CA ILE A 90 -15.56 -22.13 -7.11
C ILE A 90 -14.07 -21.87 -7.32
N GLU A 91 -13.72 -20.75 -7.92
CA GLU A 91 -12.36 -20.22 -8.03
C GLU A 91 -12.28 -18.86 -7.34
N VAL A 92 -11.24 -18.65 -6.53
CA VAL A 92 -11.02 -17.39 -5.82
C VAL A 92 -9.74 -16.76 -6.34
N ILE A 93 -9.85 -15.56 -6.90
CA ILE A 93 -8.74 -14.80 -7.46
C ILE A 93 -8.41 -13.66 -6.49
N PRO A 94 -7.16 -13.56 -6.00
CA PRO A 94 -6.74 -12.42 -5.20
C PRO A 94 -6.72 -11.15 -6.07
N ILE A 95 -7.23 -10.04 -5.51
CA ILE A 95 -7.13 -8.71 -6.13
C ILE A 95 -5.92 -8.02 -5.49
N GLU A 96 -4.93 -7.67 -6.29
CA GLU A 96 -3.76 -6.94 -5.82
C GLU A 96 -4.10 -5.46 -5.76
N SER A 97 -4.09 -4.90 -4.54
CA SER A 97 -4.15 -3.45 -4.36
C SER A 97 -2.84 -2.84 -4.90
N PRO A 98 -2.88 -1.70 -5.62
CA PRO A 98 -1.67 -0.95 -5.91
C PRO A 98 -0.98 -0.68 -4.58
N GLU A 99 0.31 -0.96 -4.55
CA GLU A 99 1.17 -0.79 -3.38
C GLU A 99 0.89 0.60 -2.80
N ASP A 100 0.40 0.66 -1.55
CA ASP A 100 0.23 1.95 -0.85
C ASP A 100 1.62 2.60 -0.86
N THR A 101 1.84 3.59 -1.74
CA THR A 101 3.10 4.34 -1.81
C THR A 101 3.27 5.04 -0.48
N GLY A 102 3.97 4.39 0.43
CA GLY A 102 4.05 4.77 1.82
C GLY A 102 4.83 6.07 1.99
N LEU A 103 4.71 6.66 3.18
CA LEU A 103 5.48 7.85 3.56
C LEU A 103 6.98 7.69 3.32
N PHE A 104 7.52 6.47 3.47
CA PHE A 104 8.91 6.15 3.20
C PHE A 104 9.27 6.22 1.71
N ASP A 105 8.41 5.72 0.83
CA ASP A 105 8.61 5.76 -0.63
C ASP A 105 8.52 7.19 -1.17
N TRP A 106 7.55 7.95 -0.66
CA TRP A 106 7.49 9.39 -0.92
C TRP A 106 8.76 10.11 -0.44
N LEU A 107 9.25 9.79 0.76
CA LEU A 107 10.43 10.42 1.35
C LEU A 107 11.73 10.07 0.63
N LEU A 108 11.88 8.84 0.13
CA LEU A 108 13.05 8.42 -0.65
C LEU A 108 12.98 8.86 -2.11
N GLY A 109 11.77 9.07 -2.64
CA GLY A 109 11.54 9.65 -3.96
C GLY A 109 11.61 11.18 -3.94
N THR A 110 10.45 11.83 -3.99
CA THR A 110 10.35 13.29 -4.18
C THR A 110 10.47 14.10 -2.89
N GLY A 111 10.32 13.47 -1.72
CA GLY A 111 10.35 14.10 -0.41
C GLY A 111 11.76 14.37 0.15
N LEU A 112 12.77 13.67 -0.37
CA LEU A 112 14.16 13.73 0.12
C LEU A 112 14.75 15.16 0.18
N PRO A 113 14.62 16.02 -0.86
CA PRO A 113 15.15 17.38 -0.81
C PRO A 113 14.53 18.23 0.31
N PHE A 114 13.24 18.03 0.62
CA PHE A 114 12.57 18.75 1.70
C PHE A 114 13.10 18.34 3.08
N LEU A 115 13.40 17.05 3.27
CA LEU A 115 14.01 16.55 4.51
C LEU A 115 15.41 17.14 4.72
N ILE A 116 16.22 17.25 3.67
CA ILE A 116 17.56 17.85 3.75
C ILE A 116 17.45 19.32 4.18
N VAL A 117 16.54 20.09 3.58
CA VAL A 117 16.32 21.50 3.97
C VAL A 117 15.85 21.61 5.41
N ALA A 118 14.88 20.78 5.83
CA ALA A 118 14.42 20.77 7.22
C ALA A 118 15.55 20.46 8.22
N LEU A 119 16.39 19.46 7.90
CA LEU A 119 17.52 19.08 8.74
C LEU A 119 18.57 20.19 8.83
N THR A 120 18.89 20.85 7.70
CA THR A 120 19.84 21.97 7.70
C THR A 120 19.34 23.14 8.55
N ILE A 121 18.04 23.46 8.50
CA ILE A 121 17.42 24.48 9.36
C ILE A 121 17.51 24.06 10.84
N ALA A 122 17.20 22.81 11.16
CA ALA A 122 17.27 22.30 12.53
C ALA A 122 18.70 22.35 13.10
N ILE A 123 19.70 22.01 12.28
CA ILE A 123 21.12 22.12 12.66
C ILE A 123 21.50 23.58 12.90
N MET A 124 21.12 24.50 11.99
CA MET A 124 21.39 25.93 12.18
C MET A 124 20.73 26.47 13.46
N ALA A 125 19.48 26.10 13.72
CA ALA A 125 18.78 26.49 14.94
C ALA A 125 19.46 25.92 16.21
N GLY A 126 19.91 24.66 16.17
CA GLY A 126 20.65 24.03 17.27
C GLY A 126 21.98 24.72 17.57
N ILE A 127 22.74 25.09 16.53
CA ILE A 127 24.00 25.85 16.68
C ILE A 127 23.71 27.22 17.30
N ALA A 128 22.69 27.93 16.81
CA ALA A 128 22.31 29.24 17.34
C ALA A 128 21.95 29.16 18.83
N TYR A 129 21.12 28.20 19.22
CA TYR A 129 20.69 28.01 20.62
C TYR A 129 21.84 27.64 21.56
N THR A 130 22.76 26.77 21.13
CA THR A 130 23.91 26.40 21.96
C THR A 130 24.92 27.53 22.08
N SER A 131 25.09 28.35 21.03
CA SER A 131 26.01 29.48 21.04
C SER A 131 25.58 30.60 22.00
N THR A 132 24.27 30.88 22.09
CA THR A 132 23.73 31.87 23.02
C THR A 132 23.91 31.42 24.47
N ARG A 133 23.69 30.12 24.74
CA ARG A 133 23.96 29.55 26.07
C ARG A 133 25.43 29.65 26.47
N ARG A 134 26.36 29.39 25.54
CA ARG A 134 27.81 29.51 25.81
C ARG A 134 28.23 30.95 26.15
N ARG A 135 27.64 31.95 25.52
CA ARG A 135 27.89 33.38 25.83
C ARG A 135 27.37 33.80 27.20
N GLN A 136 26.30 33.18 27.69
CA GLN A 136 25.84 33.41 29.06
C GLN A 136 26.80 32.76 30.05
N MET A 137 27.20 31.51 29.79
CA MET A 137 28.18 30.80 30.62
C MET A 137 29.53 31.50 30.72
N SER A 138 30.02 32.16 29.65
CA SER A 138 31.29 32.91 29.73
C SER A 138 31.18 34.14 30.63
N LYS A 139 30.05 34.85 30.60
CA LYS A 139 29.81 36.00 31.49
C LYS A 139 29.68 35.56 32.94
N ASP A 140 29.01 34.44 33.17
CA ASP A 140 28.90 33.86 34.52
C ASP A 140 30.28 33.39 35.02
N LEU A 141 31.13 32.85 34.14
CA LEU A 141 32.51 32.46 34.46
C LEU A 141 33.38 33.68 34.81
N GLU A 142 33.31 34.75 34.01
CA GLU A 142 34.02 36.03 34.26
C GLU A 142 33.58 36.65 35.60
N MET A 143 32.29 36.57 35.93
CA MET A 143 31.76 37.03 37.22
C MET A 143 32.33 36.21 38.39
N ILE A 144 32.44 34.89 38.24
CA ILE A 144 33.05 34.02 39.27
C ILE A 144 34.55 34.29 39.41
N GLU A 145 35.27 34.50 38.32
CA GLU A 145 36.69 34.85 38.35
C GLU A 145 36.93 36.20 39.04
N SER A 146 36.01 37.16 38.88
CA SER A 146 36.07 38.46 39.58
C SER A 146 35.96 38.33 41.10
N TRP A 147 35.33 37.25 41.61
CA TRP A 147 35.27 36.95 43.04
C TRP A 147 36.54 36.27 43.56
N SER A 148 37.34 35.67 42.68
CA SER A 148 38.63 35.05 43.02
C SER A 148 39.82 36.01 43.01
N GLY A 149 39.63 37.23 42.50
CA GLY A 149 40.62 38.31 42.51
C GLY A 149 40.80 39.02 43.86
N PHE A 150 40.11 38.58 44.91
CA PHE A 150 40.29 39.09 46.27
C PHE A 150 41.52 38.40 46.89
N ASP A 151 42.69 39.04 46.89
CA ASP A 151 43.86 38.54 47.64
C ASP A 151 43.66 38.90 49.12
N PRO A 152 43.40 37.92 50.01
CA PRO A 152 43.16 38.19 51.43
C PRO A 152 44.37 38.81 52.14
N ARG A 153 45.55 38.84 51.50
CA ARG A 153 46.76 39.47 52.05
C ARG A 153 46.76 40.99 51.98
N GLU A 154 45.88 41.62 51.19
CA GLU A 154 45.73 43.09 51.21
C GLU A 154 44.95 43.60 52.43
N LEU A 155 44.20 42.73 53.12
CA LEU A 155 43.48 43.07 54.36
C LEU A 155 44.33 42.93 55.62
N ASP A 156 45.39 42.11 55.60
CA ASP A 156 46.29 41.94 56.75
C ASP A 156 47.25 43.15 56.91
N ASP A 157 47.56 43.88 55.83
CA ASP A 157 48.44 45.07 55.87
C ASP A 157 47.76 46.34 56.46
N GLU A 158 46.42 46.36 56.61
CA GLU A 158 45.66 47.49 57.18
C GLU A 158 45.49 47.38 58.71
N PHE A 159 45.60 46.18 59.29
CA PHE A 159 45.43 45.95 60.73
C PHE A 159 46.72 46.11 61.57
N ASP A 160 47.89 46.19 60.94
CA ASP A 160 49.21 46.26 61.60
C ASP A 160 49.87 47.66 61.56
N GLN A 161 49.11 48.73 61.29
CA GLN A 161 49.61 50.11 61.43
C GLN A 161 49.45 50.62 62.89
N PRO A 162 50.52 51.13 63.55
CA PRO A 162 50.52 51.53 64.96
C PRO A 162 49.73 52.81 65.28
#